data_AF-A0A218L6W8-F1
#
_entry.id   AF-A0A218L6W8-F1
#
_cell.length_a   1.000
_cell.length_b   1.000
_cell.length_c   1.000
_cell.angle_alpha   90.00
_cell.angle_beta   90.00
_cell.angle_gamma   90.00
#
_symmetry.space_group_name_H-M   'P 1'
#
loop_
_entity.id
_entity.type
_entity.pdbx_description
1 polymer ?
#
loop_
_entity_poly.entity_id
_entity_poly.type
_entity_poly.pdbx_seq_one_letter_code
_entity_poly.pdbx_strand_id
1 'polypeptide(L)'
;EVVHRSLGFDHRGIETLQIKAGDWDSIAVILYVYGYNYLRSQCAYDVAPGGSLASVYHLTRIQYGIDNPEEVCIKVFAQKDNPRIPSVFWIWRSADFQ
;
A
#
# COMPACT_ATOMS: atom_id res chain seq x y z
N GLU A 1 6.14 -17.94 5.16
CA GLU A 1 5.81 -16.76 5.98
C GLU A 1 5.97 -15.50 5.11
N VAL A 2 5.01 -14.57 5.13
CA VAL A 2 5.18 -13.28 4.43
C VAL A 2 6.24 -12.50 5.18
N VAL A 3 7.25 -11.97 4.47
CA VAL A 3 8.30 -11.10 5.02
C VAL A 3 8.19 -9.70 4.42
N HIS A 4 8.59 -8.69 5.18
CA HIS A 4 8.78 -7.35 4.63
C HIS A 4 9.92 -7.38 3.63
N ARG A 5 9.68 -6.95 2.39
CA ARG A 5 10.72 -6.92 1.35
C ARG A 5 10.37 -5.96 0.24
N SER A 6 11.38 -5.45 -0.44
CA SER A 6 11.18 -4.81 -1.75
C SER A 6 10.78 -5.88 -2.78
N LEU A 7 9.82 -5.55 -3.62
CA LEU A 7 9.41 -6.32 -4.81
C LEU A 7 10.04 -5.75 -6.09
N GLY A 8 10.91 -4.75 -5.96
CA GLY A 8 11.51 -4.03 -7.07
C GLY A 8 10.72 -2.79 -7.49
N PHE A 9 11.12 -2.23 -8.62
CA PHE A 9 10.55 -1.01 -9.17
C PHE A 9 9.57 -1.34 -10.31
N ASP A 10 8.49 -0.57 -10.41
CA ASP A 10 7.57 -0.65 -11.54
C ASP A 10 8.17 -0.02 -12.81
N HIS A 11 7.41 -0.04 -13.91
CA HIS A 11 7.85 0.51 -15.19
C HIS A 11 8.06 2.04 -15.17
N ARG A 12 7.65 2.74 -14.12
CA ARG A 12 7.84 4.18 -13.90
C ARG A 12 8.97 4.45 -12.90
N GLY A 13 9.63 3.42 -12.37
CA GLY A 13 10.67 3.56 -11.36
C GLY A 13 10.13 3.77 -9.95
N ILE A 14 8.87 3.45 -9.67
CA ILE A 14 8.28 3.53 -8.33
C ILE A 14 8.55 2.24 -7.58
N GLU A 15 9.13 2.32 -6.38
CA GLU A 15 9.40 1.15 -5.57
C GLU A 15 8.09 0.50 -5.07
N THR A 16 8.02 -0.82 -5.17
CA THR A 16 6.94 -1.62 -4.58
C THR A 16 7.45 -2.39 -3.38
N LEU A 17 6.81 -2.21 -2.22
CA LEU A 17 7.14 -2.88 -0.97
C LEU A 17 6.07 -3.91 -0.61
N GLN A 18 6.49 -5.13 -0.33
CA GLN A 18 5.65 -6.15 0.29
C GLN A 18 5.63 -5.96 1.80
N ILE A 19 4.43 -5.82 2.37
CA ILE A 19 4.22 -5.61 3.79
C ILE A 19 3.37 -6.75 4.38
N LYS A 20 3.75 -7.23 5.57
CA LYS A 20 2.92 -8.18 6.35
C LYS A 20 1.63 -7.48 6.81
N ALA A 21 0.49 -8.15 6.63
CA ALA A 21 -0.82 -7.61 7.02
C ALA A 21 -0.92 -7.21 8.51
N GLY A 22 -0.25 -7.95 9.40
CA GLY A 22 -0.25 -7.68 10.83
C GLY A 22 0.49 -6.41 11.26
N ASP A 23 1.37 -5.88 10.40
CA ASP A 23 2.15 -4.66 10.68
C ASP A 23 1.66 -3.47 9.82
N TRP A 24 0.63 -3.67 9.00
CA TRP A 24 0.21 -2.70 7.99
C TRP A 24 -0.29 -1.39 8.62
N ASP A 25 -1.04 -1.47 9.71
CA ASP A 25 -1.55 -0.31 10.43
C ASP A 25 -0.42 0.62 10.92
N SER A 26 0.61 0.04 11.52
CA SER A 26 1.78 0.74 12.05
C SER A 26 2.59 1.37 10.91
N ILE A 27 2.78 0.64 9.82
CA ILE A 27 3.51 1.13 8.65
C ILE A 27 2.73 2.24 7.94
N ALA A 28 1.41 2.12 7.84
CA ALA A 28 0.57 3.17 7.26
C ALA A 28 0.67 4.48 8.05
N VAL A 29 0.68 4.42 9.39
CA VAL A 29 0.90 5.60 10.24
C VAL A 29 2.30 6.19 10.02
N ILE A 30 3.35 5.36 9.98
CA ILE A 30 4.72 5.81 9.73
C ILE A 30 4.82 6.51 8.37
N LEU A 31 4.23 5.94 7.31
CA LEU A 31 4.23 6.53 5.96
C LEU A 31 3.51 7.89 5.95
N TYR A 32 2.38 7.99 6.63
CA TYR A 32 1.67 9.26 6.76
C TYR A 32 2.51 10.32 7.48
N VAL A 33 3.16 9.96 8.58
CA VAL A 33 4.07 10.85 9.34
C VAL A 33 5.29 11.25 8.50
N TYR A 34 5.79 10.36 7.65
CA TYR A 34 6.86 10.66 6.68
C TYR A 34 6.44 11.60 5.54
N GLY A 35 5.13 11.90 5.44
CA GLY A 35 4.58 12.87 4.50
C GLY A 35 3.91 12.26 3.28
N TYR A 36 3.71 10.94 3.20
CA TYR A 36 2.84 10.33 2.20
C TYR A 36 1.37 10.64 2.52
N ASN A 37 0.98 11.88 2.27
CA ASN A 37 -0.29 12.48 2.65
C ASN A 37 -1.41 12.23 1.62
N TYR A 38 -1.12 11.56 0.51
CA TYR A 38 -2.08 11.33 -0.55
C TYR A 38 -2.13 9.85 -0.98
N LEU A 39 -3.21 9.17 -0.62
CA LEU A 39 -3.56 7.86 -1.18
C LEU A 39 -4.22 8.07 -2.55
N ARG A 40 -3.43 7.85 -3.60
CA ARG A 40 -3.82 8.05 -5.00
C ARG A 40 -4.76 6.94 -5.49
N SER A 41 -4.41 5.70 -5.16
CA SER A 41 -5.21 4.54 -5.53
C SER A 41 -5.02 3.41 -4.53
N GLN A 42 -6.13 2.86 -4.06
CA GLN A 42 -6.20 1.56 -3.44
C GLN A 42 -6.88 0.60 -4.41
N CYS A 43 -6.35 -0.61 -4.55
CA CYS A 43 -7.01 -1.67 -5.28
C CYS A 43 -6.68 -3.04 -4.66
N ALA A 44 -7.38 -4.08 -5.10
CA ALA A 44 -7.09 -5.45 -4.69
C ALA A 44 -7.09 -6.38 -5.91
N TYR A 45 -6.26 -7.42 -5.87
CA TYR A 45 -6.22 -8.44 -6.92
C TYR A 45 -5.92 -9.83 -6.37
N ASP A 46 -6.40 -10.85 -7.10
CA ASP A 46 -6.04 -12.25 -6.88
C ASP A 46 -4.62 -12.49 -7.42
N VAL A 47 -3.68 -12.87 -6.57
CA VAL A 47 -2.29 -13.12 -6.99
C VAL A 47 -2.20 -14.36 -7.87
N ALA A 48 -2.99 -15.37 -7.54
CA ALA A 48 -3.17 -16.59 -8.33
C ALA A 48 -4.52 -17.24 -8.00
N PRO A 49 -5.11 -18.02 -8.92
CA PRO A 49 -6.29 -18.81 -8.61
C PRO A 49 -6.06 -19.74 -7.41
N GLY A 50 -6.89 -19.61 -6.37
CA GLY A 50 -6.75 -20.37 -5.13
C GLY A 50 -5.57 -19.96 -4.23
N GLY A 51 -4.80 -18.95 -4.64
CA GLY A 51 -3.68 -18.41 -3.89
C GLY A 51 -4.05 -17.23 -3.00
N SER A 52 -3.03 -16.46 -2.60
CA SER A 52 -3.19 -15.26 -1.78
C SER A 52 -3.87 -14.12 -2.53
N LEU A 53 -4.49 -13.22 -1.76
CA LEU A 53 -4.98 -11.93 -2.22
C LEU A 53 -3.91 -10.86 -1.95
N ALA A 54 -3.91 -9.80 -2.74
CA ALA A 54 -3.09 -8.63 -2.48
C ALA A 54 -3.93 -7.37 -2.49
N SER A 55 -3.84 -6.57 -1.43
CA SER A 55 -4.30 -5.17 -1.42
C SER A 55 -3.11 -4.27 -1.73
N VAL A 56 -3.32 -3.33 -2.65
CA VAL A 56 -2.30 -2.42 -3.15
C VAL A 56 -2.66 -0.99 -2.75
N TYR A 57 -1.68 -0.23 -2.29
CA TYR A 57 -1.83 1.18 -1.92
C TYR A 57 -0.75 1.99 -2.62
N HIS A 58 -1.15 2.82 -3.57
CA HIS A 58 -0.28 3.79 -4.22
C HIS A 58 -0.33 5.09 -3.43
N LEU A 59 0.78 5.40 -2.77
CA LEU A 59 0.93 6.56 -1.91
C LEU A 59 1.84 7.59 -2.57
N THR A 60 1.50 8.86 -2.40
CA THR A 60 2.24 9.98 -2.96
C THR A 60 2.47 11.02 -1.88
N ARG A 61 3.67 11.59 -1.86
CA ARG A 61 4.01 12.73 -1.02
C ARG A 61 3.77 14.02 -1.80
N ILE A 62 2.62 14.65 -1.57
CA ILE A 62 2.23 15.90 -2.23
C ILE A 62 2.68 17.10 -1.40
N GLN A 63 3.30 18.06 -2.08
CA GLN A 63 3.66 19.37 -1.55
C GLN A 63 3.28 20.45 -2.57
N TYR A 64 3.14 21.69 -2.12
CA TYR A 64 2.81 22.79 -3.01
C TYR A 64 3.94 23.01 -4.03
N GLY A 65 3.59 23.12 -5.32
CA GLY A 65 4.55 23.43 -6.39
C GLY A 65 5.49 22.28 -6.77
N ILE A 66 5.16 21.02 -6.44
CA ILE A 66 5.97 19.86 -6.83
C ILE A 66 5.51 19.28 -8.17
N ASP A 67 6.44 19.14 -9.12
CA ASP A 67 6.14 18.57 -10.44
C ASP A 67 6.27 17.04 -10.47
N ASN A 68 7.26 16.51 -9.73
CA ASN A 68 7.56 15.08 -9.66
C ASN A 68 7.55 14.63 -8.19
N PRO A 69 6.37 14.38 -7.60
CA PRO A 69 6.28 13.97 -6.21
C PRO A 69 6.87 12.58 -6.00
N GLU A 70 7.39 12.34 -4.80
CA GLU A 70 7.86 11.03 -4.38
C GLU A 70 6.66 10.08 -4.20
N GLU A 71 6.81 8.84 -4.70
CA GLU A 71 5.76 7.83 -4.72
C GLU A 71 6.29 6.50 -4.17
N VAL A 72 5.41 5.73 -3.52
CA VAL A 72 5.69 4.36 -3.11
C VAL A 72 4.44 3.51 -3.31
N CYS A 73 4.62 2.27 -3.75
CA CYS A 73 3.57 1.28 -3.87
C CYS A 73 3.68 0.26 -2.74
N ILE A 74 2.63 0.08 -1.96
CA ILE A 74 2.57 -0.93 -0.89
C ILE A 74 1.69 -2.09 -1.35
N LYS A 75 2.18 -3.32 -1.21
CA LYS A 75 1.42 -4.55 -1.41
C LYS A 75 1.32 -5.33 -0.12
N VAL A 76 0.10 -5.43 0.40
CA VAL A 76 -0.21 -6.22 1.59
C VAL A 76 -0.85 -7.52 1.14
N PHE A 77 -0.20 -8.64 1.44
CA PHE A 77 -0.70 -9.97 1.07
C PHE A 77 -1.54 -10.54 2.21
N ALA A 78 -2.72 -11.04 1.87
CA ALA A 78 -3.59 -11.76 2.80
C ALA A 78 -3.87 -13.17 2.27
N GLN A 79 -3.98 -14.14 3.18
CA GLN A 79 -4.37 -15.49 2.82
C GLN A 79 -5.87 -15.54 2.54
N LYS A 80 -6.29 -16.40 1.60
CA LYS A 80 -7.68 -16.44 1.10
C LYS A 80 -8.66 -16.98 2.14
N ASP A 81 -8.19 -17.81 3.07
CA ASP A 81 -8.94 -18.37 4.19
C ASP A 81 -9.20 -17.32 5.30
N ASN A 82 -8.31 -16.34 5.46
CA ASN A 82 -8.47 -15.21 6.39
C ASN A 82 -8.05 -13.87 5.74
N PRO A 83 -8.83 -13.35 4.78
CA PRO A 83 -8.46 -12.20 3.97
C PRO A 83 -8.73 -10.87 4.69
N ARG A 84 -8.10 -10.67 5.85
CA ARG A 84 -8.29 -9.47 6.68
C ARG A 84 -7.06 -8.59 6.67
N ILE A 85 -7.27 -7.32 6.34
CA ILE A 85 -6.26 -6.26 6.40
C ILE A 85 -6.88 -5.07 7.13
N PRO A 86 -6.19 -4.43 8.10
CA PRO A 86 -6.68 -3.23 8.75
C PRO A 86 -6.99 -2.10 7.74
N SER A 87 -8.13 -1.44 7.91
CA SER A 87 -8.50 -0.30 7.06
C SER A 87 -7.62 0.92 7.36
N VAL A 88 -7.26 1.65 6.32
CA VAL A 88 -6.50 2.90 6.40
C VAL A 88 -7.37 4.15 6.24
N PHE A 89 -8.70 4.01 6.27
CA PHE A 89 -9.65 5.13 6.19
C PHE A 89 -9.36 6.25 7.20
N TRP A 90 -8.91 5.90 8.40
CA TRP A 90 -8.58 6.88 9.44
C TRP A 90 -7.31 7.68 9.15
N ILE A 91 -6.46 7.19 8.26
CA ILE A 91 -5.21 7.83 7.83
C ILE A 91 -5.44 8.59 6.52
N TRP A 92 -5.99 7.90 5.50
CA TRP A 92 -6.39 8.50 4.23
C TRP A 92 -7.88 8.24 3.99
N ARG A 93 -8.67 9.31 4.07
CA ARG A 93 -10.13 9.26 3.87
C ARG A 93 -10.54 8.80 2.48
N SER A 94 -9.67 8.90 1.48
CA SER A 94 -9.94 8.41 0.12
C SER A 94 -10.12 6.89 0.05
N ALA A 95 -9.73 6.13 1.07
CA ALA A 95 -9.98 4.70 1.19
C ALA A 95 -11.45 4.34 1.49
N ASP A 96 -12.34 5.32 1.71
CA ASP A 96 -13.75 5.06 2.03
C ASP A 96 -14.50 4.34 0.90
N PHE A 97 -14.20 4.70 -0.35
CA PHE A 97 -14.88 4.19 -1.55
C PHE A 97 -14.03 3.27 -2.44
N GLN A 98 -12.74 3.09 -2.12
CA GLN A 98 -11.79 2.30 -2.92
C GLN A 98 -11.60 0.90 -2.31
#